data_AF-A0A933Q860-F1
#
_entry.id   AF-A0A933Q860-F1
#
_cell.length_a   1.000
_cell.length_b   1.000
_cell.length_c   1.000
_cell.angle_alpha   90.00
_cell.angle_beta   90.00
_cell.angle_gamma   90.00
#
_symmetry.space_group_name_H-M   'P 1'
#
loop_
_entity.id
_entity.type
_entity.pdbx_description
1 polymer ?
#
loop_
_entity_poly.entity_id
_entity_poly.type
_entity_poly.pdbx_seq_one_letter_code
_entity_poly.pdbx_strand_id
1 'polypeptide(L)'
;MKHPTVGITRKDVLGAMDPTIWDFANDWLYKLCRQYPKHAEESHCIAKVWLIGRSYSAAIERKSAPAGSDKLYKDIAPKMQRSKLDELIAALPDGRSSYLTRFSRGVEVHAELMKIWSSAGAKGKRSLASKYLHFHRSDIFPILDSFALGAIRKVTPGMRHMDQLSAATGDETYMAFCTRYAWFLNHIEERFQLHPSLRQVDQLLLAIAGRKP
;
A
#
# COMPACT_ATOMS: atom_id res chain seq x y z
N MET A 1 0.67 25.02 -7.02
CA MET A 1 0.06 23.98 -6.16
C MET A 1 -0.29 24.59 -4.79
N LYS A 2 -1.41 24.23 -4.13
CA LYS A 2 -1.72 24.76 -2.76
C LYS A 2 -0.72 24.25 -1.71
N HIS A 3 -0.48 24.99 -0.64
CA HIS A 3 0.44 24.54 0.41
C HIS A 3 -0.17 23.48 1.33
N PRO A 4 0.64 22.54 1.87
CA PRO A 4 0.24 21.61 2.92
C PRO A 4 -0.40 22.29 4.12
N THR A 5 -1.35 21.62 4.78
CA THR A 5 -1.97 22.13 6.01
C THR A 5 -0.99 22.12 7.20
N VAL A 6 -0.05 21.19 7.21
CA VAL A 6 1.09 21.13 8.12
C VAL A 6 2.38 21.23 7.32
N GLY A 7 3.30 22.09 7.76
CA GLY A 7 4.59 22.28 7.12
C GLY A 7 5.45 21.02 7.18
N ILE A 8 5.90 20.56 6.01
CA ILE A 8 7.01 19.62 5.87
C ILE A 8 8.24 20.37 5.36
N THR A 9 9.42 19.97 5.82
CA THR A 9 10.69 20.55 5.40
C THR A 9 11.48 19.58 4.51
N ARG A 10 12.46 20.10 3.76
CA ARG A 10 13.40 19.26 3.01
C ARG A 10 14.14 18.27 3.91
N LYS A 11 14.48 18.70 5.13
CA LYS A 11 15.13 17.85 6.15
C LYS A 11 14.25 16.68 6.56
N ASP A 12 12.93 16.89 6.69
CA ASP A 12 12.00 15.82 7.02
C ASP A 12 11.97 14.74 5.93
N VAL A 13 11.95 15.17 4.66
CA VAL A 13 11.97 14.24 3.52
C VAL A 13 13.29 13.46 3.47
N LEU A 14 14.43 14.14 3.62
CA LEU A 14 15.74 13.48 3.63
C LEU A 14 15.87 12.48 4.78
N GLY A 15 15.43 12.84 5.99
CA GLY A 15 15.47 11.93 7.13
C GLY A 15 14.60 10.68 6.95
N ALA A 16 13.52 10.77 6.16
CA ALA A 16 12.71 9.61 5.78
C ALA A 16 13.28 8.79 4.61
N MET A 17 14.34 9.29 3.97
CA MET A 17 15.09 8.55 2.96
C MET A 17 16.27 7.77 3.56
N ASP A 18 16.68 8.13 4.77
CA ASP A 18 17.73 7.44 5.52
C ASP A 18 17.30 6.01 5.92
N PRO A 19 18.22 5.04 5.95
CA PRO A 19 17.92 3.69 6.40
C PRO A 19 17.37 3.64 7.83
N THR A 20 16.40 2.76 8.06
CA THR A 20 15.82 2.50 9.38
C THR A 20 16.14 1.10 9.87
N ILE A 21 16.05 0.88 11.18
CA ILE A 21 16.23 -0.45 11.79
C ILE A 21 15.24 -1.50 11.24
N TRP A 22 14.13 -1.07 10.65
CA TRP A 22 13.09 -1.94 10.10
C TRP A 22 13.39 -2.39 8.67
N ASP A 23 14.34 -1.74 7.98
CA ASP A 23 14.59 -2.00 6.55
C ASP A 23 15.14 -3.41 6.32
N PHE A 24 15.93 -3.94 7.26
CA PHE A 24 16.41 -5.31 7.18
C PHE A 24 15.26 -6.34 7.14
N ALA A 25 14.28 -6.20 8.03
CA ALA A 25 13.11 -7.09 8.05
C ALA A 25 12.23 -6.89 6.79
N ASN A 26 12.05 -5.65 6.34
CA ASN A 26 11.30 -5.36 5.13
C ASN A 26 11.95 -5.94 3.88
N ASP A 27 13.27 -5.93 3.78
CA ASP A 27 13.99 -6.55 2.65
C ASP A 27 13.72 -8.05 2.55
N TRP A 28 13.57 -8.77 3.67
CA TRP A 28 13.13 -10.17 3.63
C TRP A 28 11.73 -10.35 3.06
N LEU A 29 10.79 -9.45 3.37
CA LEU A 29 9.44 -9.49 2.78
C LEU A 29 9.46 -9.15 1.29
N TYR A 30 10.26 -8.16 0.87
CA TYR A 30 10.46 -7.88 -0.56
C TYR A 30 11.15 -9.04 -1.28
N LYS A 31 12.17 -9.66 -0.69
CA LYS A 31 12.84 -10.85 -1.24
C LYS A 31 11.86 -11.99 -1.44
N LEU A 32 11.00 -12.26 -0.46
CA LEU A 32 9.95 -13.29 -0.56
C LEU A 32 9.04 -13.03 -1.76
N CYS A 33 8.52 -11.80 -1.91
CA CYS A 33 7.66 -11.45 -3.04
C CYS A 33 8.40 -11.39 -4.38
N ARG A 34 9.69 -11.01 -4.42
CA ARG A 34 10.49 -11.04 -5.66
C ARG A 34 10.84 -12.45 -6.10
N GLN A 35 11.17 -13.35 -5.16
CA GLN A 35 11.53 -14.73 -5.44
C GLN A 35 10.30 -15.58 -5.79
N TYR A 36 9.15 -15.28 -5.18
CA TYR A 36 7.88 -15.96 -5.42
C TYR A 36 6.78 -14.97 -5.83
N PRO A 37 6.90 -14.34 -7.01
CA PRO A 37 6.04 -13.23 -7.41
C PRO A 37 4.62 -13.67 -7.75
N LYS A 38 4.47 -14.88 -8.28
CA LYS A 38 3.18 -15.45 -8.69
C LYS A 38 2.44 -16.10 -7.52
N HIS A 39 1.17 -16.38 -7.73
CA HIS A 39 0.30 -17.07 -6.79
C HIS A 39 0.08 -18.53 -7.19
N ALA A 40 1.07 -19.19 -7.80
CA ALA A 40 0.93 -20.57 -8.31
C ALA A 40 0.95 -21.63 -7.20
N GLU A 41 1.82 -21.49 -6.20
CA GLU A 41 1.96 -22.45 -5.10
C GLU A 41 1.22 -21.97 -3.84
N GLU A 42 0.43 -22.85 -3.23
CA GLU A 42 -0.40 -22.52 -2.06
C GLU A 42 0.46 -22.09 -0.88
N SER A 43 1.55 -22.81 -0.62
CA SER A 43 2.50 -22.51 0.46
C SER A 43 3.12 -21.12 0.32
N HIS A 44 3.47 -20.70 -0.90
CA HIS A 44 4.02 -19.37 -1.17
C HIS A 44 2.96 -18.28 -0.94
N CYS A 45 1.72 -18.50 -1.38
CA CYS A 45 0.60 -17.58 -1.13
C CYS A 45 0.37 -17.39 0.38
N ILE A 46 0.26 -18.49 1.11
CA ILE A 46 0.04 -18.49 2.56
C ILE A 46 1.18 -17.78 3.27
N ALA A 47 2.44 -18.13 2.95
CA ALA A 47 3.62 -17.52 3.57
C ALA A 47 3.64 -16.00 3.38
N LYS A 48 3.36 -15.50 2.17
CA LYS A 48 3.30 -14.06 1.89
C LYS A 48 2.21 -13.36 2.71
N VAL A 49 0.98 -13.89 2.70
CA VAL A 49 -0.15 -13.29 3.45
C VAL A 49 0.14 -13.29 4.95
N TRP A 50 0.67 -14.40 5.47
CA TRP A 50 0.95 -14.60 6.88
C TRP A 50 2.06 -13.69 7.38
N LEU A 51 3.23 -13.71 6.73
CA LEU A 51 4.41 -12.95 7.16
C LEU A 51 4.19 -11.45 7.04
N ILE A 52 3.61 -10.97 5.93
CA ILE A 52 3.29 -9.56 5.74
C ILE A 52 2.23 -9.13 6.77
N GLY A 53 1.16 -9.93 6.93
CA GLY A 53 0.08 -9.63 7.85
C GLY A 53 0.53 -9.53 9.30
N ARG A 54 1.37 -10.45 9.77
CA ARG A 54 1.86 -10.42 11.15
C ARG A 54 2.92 -9.36 11.39
N SER A 55 3.84 -9.16 10.46
CA SER A 55 4.90 -8.13 10.59
C SER A 55 4.30 -6.72 10.71
N TYR A 56 3.13 -6.49 10.11
CA TYR A 56 2.46 -5.20 10.11
C TYR A 56 1.18 -5.14 10.98
N SER A 57 1.01 -6.07 11.92
CA SER A 57 -0.15 -6.11 12.83
C SER A 57 -1.52 -6.07 12.11
N ALA A 58 -1.55 -6.60 10.89
CA ALA A 58 -2.67 -6.60 9.96
C ALA A 58 -3.07 -8.03 9.57
N ALA A 59 -2.86 -9.01 10.46
CA ALA A 59 -3.08 -10.44 10.20
C ALA A 59 -4.47 -10.72 9.59
N ILE A 60 -4.53 -11.61 8.60
CA ILE A 60 -5.74 -11.86 7.80
C ILE A 60 -6.88 -12.42 8.67
N GLU A 61 -6.58 -13.17 9.72
CA GLU A 61 -7.54 -13.74 10.66
C GLU A 61 -8.16 -12.70 11.61
N ARG A 62 -7.51 -11.55 11.82
CA ARG A 62 -7.91 -10.55 12.80
C ARG A 62 -9.35 -10.07 12.57
N LYS A 63 -10.26 -10.30 13.52
CA LYS A 63 -11.71 -9.99 13.45
C LYS A 63 -12.51 -10.78 12.40
N SER A 64 -11.93 -11.77 11.74
CA SER A 64 -12.59 -12.55 10.67
C SER A 64 -12.60 -14.05 10.92
N ALA A 65 -11.75 -14.55 11.82
CA ALA A 65 -11.75 -15.95 12.24
C ALA A 65 -11.38 -16.05 13.74
N PRO A 66 -11.74 -17.16 14.41
CA PRO A 66 -11.21 -17.49 15.73
C PRO A 66 -9.67 -17.47 15.73
N ALA A 67 -9.07 -17.07 16.85
CA ALA A 67 -7.62 -17.06 17.00
C ALA A 67 -7.05 -18.47 16.73
N GLY A 68 -6.01 -18.55 15.90
CA GLY A 68 -5.36 -19.82 15.55
C GLY A 68 -6.04 -20.64 14.45
N SER A 69 -7.06 -20.11 13.76
CA SER A 69 -7.68 -20.83 12.65
C SER A 69 -6.89 -20.68 11.34
N ASP A 70 -6.27 -21.77 10.88
CA ASP A 70 -5.59 -21.85 9.58
C ASP A 70 -6.57 -21.86 8.39
N LYS A 71 -7.86 -22.05 8.66
CA LYS A 71 -8.90 -22.20 7.64
C LYS A 71 -8.89 -21.02 6.65
N LEU A 72 -8.76 -19.80 7.15
CA LEU A 72 -8.80 -18.60 6.32
C LEU A 72 -7.61 -18.53 5.35
N TYR A 73 -6.44 -19.00 5.78
CA TYR A 73 -5.25 -19.08 4.92
C TYR A 73 -5.44 -20.13 3.82
N LYS A 74 -5.95 -21.32 4.19
CA LYS A 74 -6.26 -22.43 3.28
C LYS A 74 -7.37 -22.07 2.27
N ASP A 75 -8.30 -21.18 2.63
CA ASP A 75 -9.37 -20.74 1.74
C ASP A 75 -8.89 -19.65 0.76
N ILE A 76 -7.99 -18.76 1.18
CA ILE A 76 -7.52 -17.63 0.36
C ILE A 76 -6.58 -18.08 -0.76
N ALA A 77 -5.62 -18.97 -0.47
CA ALA A 77 -4.59 -19.31 -1.45
C ALA A 77 -5.17 -19.94 -2.73
N PRO A 78 -6.12 -20.90 -2.67
CA PRO A 78 -6.79 -21.42 -3.87
C PRO A 78 -7.59 -20.36 -4.63
N LYS A 79 -8.17 -19.37 -3.93
CA LYS A 79 -8.90 -18.26 -4.57
C LYS A 79 -7.96 -17.33 -5.32
N MET A 80 -6.77 -17.06 -4.77
CA MET A 80 -5.75 -16.27 -5.45
C MET A 80 -5.18 -17.01 -6.66
N GLN A 81 -4.87 -18.31 -6.52
CA GLN A 81 -4.40 -19.17 -7.62
C GLN A 81 -5.34 -19.15 -8.84
N ARG A 82 -6.66 -19.21 -8.62
CA ARG A 82 -7.67 -19.27 -9.69
C ARG A 82 -8.09 -17.89 -10.21
N SER A 83 -7.54 -16.82 -9.65
CA SER A 83 -7.87 -15.44 -10.01
C SER A 83 -6.96 -14.89 -11.09
N LYS A 84 -7.33 -13.73 -11.64
CA LYS A 84 -6.48 -12.98 -12.58
C LYS A 84 -5.49 -12.03 -11.89
N LEU A 85 -5.25 -12.20 -10.58
CA LEU A 85 -4.43 -11.26 -9.81
C LEU A 85 -3.02 -11.11 -10.38
N ASP A 86 -2.36 -12.21 -10.78
CA ASP A 86 -1.02 -12.15 -11.37
C ASP A 86 -1.01 -11.40 -12.70
N GLU A 87 -2.01 -11.62 -13.56
CA GLU A 87 -2.17 -10.90 -14.83
C GLU A 87 -2.37 -9.40 -14.59
N LEU A 88 -3.21 -9.06 -13.62
CA LEU A 88 -3.50 -7.68 -13.24
C LEU A 88 -2.27 -6.96 -12.68
N ILE A 89 -1.47 -7.62 -11.83
CA ILE A 89 -0.21 -7.07 -11.30
C ILE A 89 0.82 -6.90 -12.41
N ALA A 90 0.94 -7.87 -13.32
CA ALA A 90 1.86 -7.80 -14.45
C ALA A 90 1.51 -6.69 -15.45
N ALA A 91 0.22 -6.40 -15.62
CA ALA A 91 -0.29 -5.34 -16.49
C ALA A 91 -0.20 -3.93 -15.89
N LEU A 92 0.28 -3.79 -14.65
CA LEU A 92 0.45 -2.47 -14.04
C LEU A 92 1.54 -1.68 -14.77
N PRO A 93 1.31 -0.37 -15.00
CA PRO A 93 2.28 0.51 -15.67
C PRO A 93 3.64 0.53 -14.96
N ASP A 94 4.68 0.88 -15.72
CA ASP A 94 6.02 1.08 -15.18
C ASP A 94 6.22 2.50 -14.62
N GLY A 95 7.43 2.77 -14.12
CA GLY A 95 7.80 4.04 -13.49
C GLY A 95 7.77 5.27 -14.40
N ARG A 96 7.64 5.11 -15.73
CA ARG A 96 7.54 6.24 -16.68
C ARG A 96 6.15 6.86 -16.70
N SER A 97 5.14 6.14 -16.21
CA SER A 97 3.77 6.64 -16.13
C SER A 97 3.59 7.61 -14.95
N SER A 98 2.69 8.59 -15.12
CA SER A 98 2.33 9.52 -14.06
C SER A 98 1.85 8.81 -12.80
N TYR A 99 2.02 9.42 -11.62
CA TYR A 99 1.49 8.87 -10.37
C TYR A 99 -0.03 8.67 -10.44
N LEU A 100 -0.77 9.56 -11.11
CA LEU A 100 -2.22 9.42 -11.30
C LEU A 100 -2.55 8.14 -12.07
N THR A 101 -1.91 7.92 -13.22
CA THR A 101 -2.12 6.71 -14.02
C THR A 101 -1.76 5.44 -13.23
N ARG A 102 -0.59 5.44 -12.57
CA ARG A 102 -0.12 4.31 -11.77
C ARG A 102 -1.09 3.97 -10.64
N PHE A 103 -1.51 4.97 -9.87
CA PHE A 103 -2.39 4.75 -8.73
C PHE A 103 -3.83 4.44 -9.14
N SER A 104 -4.32 4.97 -10.25
CA SER A 104 -5.62 4.57 -10.82
C SER A 104 -5.66 3.07 -11.09
N ARG A 105 -4.65 2.53 -11.78
CA ARG A 105 -4.55 1.08 -12.03
C ARG A 105 -4.32 0.30 -10.73
N GLY A 106 -3.49 0.83 -9.83
CA GLY A 106 -3.27 0.23 -8.51
C GLY A 106 -4.55 0.12 -7.67
N VAL A 107 -5.44 1.12 -7.70
CA VAL A 107 -6.73 1.10 -6.98
C VAL A 107 -7.63 -0.04 -7.50
N GLU A 108 -7.65 -0.27 -8.81
CA GLU A 108 -8.42 -1.38 -9.40
C GLU A 108 -7.87 -2.74 -8.94
N VAL A 109 -6.56 -2.95 -9.02
CA VAL A 109 -5.93 -4.21 -8.55
C VAL A 109 -6.14 -4.42 -7.05
N HIS A 110 -6.10 -3.36 -6.26
CA HIS A 110 -6.40 -3.41 -4.83
C HIS A 110 -7.84 -3.86 -4.56
N ALA A 111 -8.81 -3.31 -5.31
CA ALA A 111 -10.20 -3.70 -5.21
C ALA A 111 -10.42 -5.18 -5.60
N GLU A 112 -9.75 -5.66 -6.65
CA GLU A 112 -9.80 -7.07 -7.05
C GLU A 112 -9.24 -8.01 -5.97
N LEU A 113 -8.09 -7.67 -5.37
CA LEU A 113 -7.55 -8.44 -4.24
C LEU A 113 -8.53 -8.50 -3.07
N MET A 114 -9.16 -7.37 -2.74
CA MET A 114 -10.18 -7.28 -1.70
C MET A 114 -11.40 -8.17 -2.00
N LYS A 115 -11.85 -8.25 -3.26
CA LYS A 115 -12.94 -9.15 -3.68
C LYS A 115 -12.54 -10.61 -3.50
N ILE A 116 -11.33 -10.99 -3.94
CA ILE A 116 -10.79 -12.35 -3.80
C ILE A 116 -10.79 -12.77 -2.33
N TRP A 117 -10.22 -11.95 -1.45
CA TRP A 117 -10.16 -12.23 -0.02
C TRP A 117 -11.54 -12.25 0.65
N SER A 118 -12.43 -11.34 0.27
CA SER A 118 -13.81 -11.33 0.77
C SER A 118 -14.56 -12.61 0.40
N SER A 119 -14.33 -13.15 -0.82
CA SER A 119 -14.92 -14.42 -1.27
C SER A 119 -14.43 -15.64 -0.49
N ALA A 120 -13.28 -15.52 0.17
CA ALA A 120 -12.73 -16.53 1.09
C ALA A 120 -13.13 -16.28 2.56
N GLY A 121 -13.97 -15.27 2.84
CA GLY A 121 -14.42 -14.91 4.18
C GLY A 121 -13.60 -13.82 4.88
N ALA A 122 -12.49 -13.36 4.29
CA ALA A 122 -11.62 -12.32 4.86
C ALA A 122 -12.11 -10.91 4.49
N LYS A 123 -13.21 -10.48 5.11
CA LYS A 123 -13.84 -9.18 4.85
C LYS A 123 -13.05 -8.01 5.48
N GLY A 124 -13.09 -6.84 4.83
CA GLY A 124 -12.60 -5.59 5.42
C GLY A 124 -11.07 -5.45 5.52
N LYS A 125 -10.31 -6.19 4.71
CA LYS A 125 -8.84 -6.31 4.80
C LYS A 125 -8.06 -5.25 4.01
N ARG A 126 -8.62 -4.04 3.92
CA ARG A 126 -8.11 -2.94 3.08
C ARG A 126 -6.63 -2.61 3.35
N SER A 127 -6.27 -2.48 4.63
CA SER A 127 -4.90 -2.20 5.07
C SER A 127 -3.95 -3.34 4.70
N LEU A 128 -4.34 -4.58 4.97
CA LEU A 128 -3.53 -5.74 4.61
C LEU A 128 -3.36 -5.85 3.08
N ALA A 129 -4.39 -5.57 2.30
CA ALA A 129 -4.34 -5.64 0.84
C ALA A 129 -3.34 -4.62 0.28
N SER A 130 -3.34 -3.39 0.81
CA SER A 130 -2.37 -2.36 0.41
C SER A 130 -0.93 -2.79 0.72
N LYS A 131 -0.70 -3.39 1.89
CA LYS A 131 0.63 -3.85 2.32
C LYS A 131 1.10 -5.04 1.50
N TYR A 132 0.22 -6.02 1.28
CA TYR A 132 0.49 -7.17 0.44
C TYR A 132 0.94 -6.73 -0.95
N LEU A 133 0.16 -5.86 -1.59
CA LEU A 133 0.47 -5.36 -2.93
C LEU A 133 1.71 -4.46 -2.95
N HIS A 134 1.98 -3.71 -1.89
CA HIS A 134 3.23 -2.94 -1.75
C HIS A 134 4.47 -3.83 -1.81
N PHE A 135 4.46 -4.99 -1.13
CA PHE A 135 5.60 -5.92 -1.19
C PHE A 135 5.75 -6.58 -2.56
N HIS A 136 4.67 -6.70 -3.34
CA HIS A 136 4.70 -7.17 -4.72
C HIS A 136 5.15 -6.10 -5.74
N ARG A 137 4.73 -4.84 -5.55
CA ARG A 137 4.97 -3.70 -6.46
C ARG A 137 5.06 -2.39 -5.66
N SER A 138 6.23 -2.18 -5.04
CA SER A 138 6.48 -1.05 -4.14
C SER A 138 6.53 0.31 -4.83
N ASP A 139 6.48 0.34 -6.16
CA ASP A 139 6.41 1.51 -7.03
C ASP A 139 4.98 1.96 -7.35
N ILE A 140 3.97 1.12 -7.03
CA ILE A 140 2.56 1.35 -7.36
C ILE A 140 1.65 1.47 -6.13
N PHE A 141 1.91 0.71 -5.07
CA PHE A 141 0.96 0.59 -3.96
C PHE A 141 1.46 1.30 -2.70
N PRO A 142 0.91 2.47 -2.35
CA PRO A 142 1.13 3.07 -1.04
C PRO A 142 0.65 2.16 0.10
N ILE A 143 1.42 2.08 1.18
CA ILE A 143 0.97 1.39 2.39
C ILE A 143 -0.13 2.21 3.07
N LEU A 144 -1.29 1.57 3.29
CA LEU A 144 -2.40 2.16 4.02
C LEU A 144 -2.54 1.54 5.40
N ASP A 145 -2.61 2.38 6.43
CA ASP A 145 -3.19 2.13 7.74
C ASP A 145 -3.70 3.43 8.37
N SER A 146 -4.17 3.35 9.61
CA SER A 146 -4.69 4.49 10.34
C SER A 146 -3.67 5.60 10.55
N PHE A 147 -2.38 5.27 10.73
CA PHE A 147 -1.34 6.28 10.94
C PHE A 147 -1.03 7.01 9.64
N ALA A 148 -0.80 6.26 8.55
CA ALA A 148 -0.56 6.83 7.24
C ALA A 148 -1.75 7.68 6.75
N LEU A 149 -2.98 7.18 6.95
CA LEU A 149 -4.20 7.91 6.59
C LEU A 149 -4.38 9.19 7.41
N GLY A 150 -4.06 9.15 8.71
CA GLY A 150 -4.10 10.32 9.58
C GLY A 150 -3.06 11.37 9.17
N ALA A 151 -1.82 10.94 8.92
CA ALA A 151 -0.72 11.81 8.57
C ALA A 151 -0.92 12.46 7.19
N ILE A 152 -1.29 11.70 6.16
CA ILE A 152 -1.44 12.25 4.80
C ILE A 152 -2.51 13.35 4.75
N ARG A 153 -3.57 13.24 5.55
CA ARG A 153 -4.62 14.27 5.66
C ARG A 153 -4.11 15.57 6.27
N LYS A 154 -3.07 15.53 7.09
CA LYS A 154 -2.43 16.73 7.68
C LYS A 154 -1.49 17.43 6.70
N VAL A 155 -0.87 16.69 5.78
CA VAL A 155 0.16 17.24 4.86
C VAL A 155 -0.33 17.44 3.44
N THR A 156 -1.64 17.29 3.19
CA THR A 156 -2.24 17.50 1.88
C THR A 156 -3.49 18.37 2.00
N PRO A 157 -3.82 19.21 0.99
CA PRO A 157 -5.00 20.07 1.03
C PRO A 157 -6.32 19.28 1.02
N GLY A 158 -7.46 19.97 1.02
CA GLY A 158 -8.76 19.32 0.79
C GLY A 158 -8.84 18.67 -0.60
N MET A 159 -9.57 17.56 -0.72
CA MET A 159 -9.68 16.76 -1.97
C MET A 159 -10.08 17.59 -3.20
N ARG A 160 -10.94 18.60 -3.04
CA ARG A 160 -11.38 19.52 -4.11
C ARG A 160 -10.25 20.32 -4.78
N HIS A 161 -9.03 20.29 -4.24
CA HIS A 161 -7.86 21.00 -4.76
C HIS A 161 -6.83 20.05 -5.37
N MET A 162 -7.22 18.82 -5.68
CA MET A 162 -6.36 17.77 -6.22
C MET A 162 -6.98 17.24 -7.51
N ASP A 163 -6.13 16.86 -8.46
CA ASP A 163 -6.55 16.05 -9.59
C ASP A 163 -7.02 14.71 -9.09
N GLN A 164 -8.22 14.30 -9.51
CA GLN A 164 -8.82 13.07 -9.05
C GLN A 164 -8.26 11.88 -9.83
N LEU A 165 -7.99 10.79 -9.11
CA LEU A 165 -7.77 9.50 -9.74
C LEU A 165 -9.03 9.07 -10.48
N SER A 166 -8.85 8.56 -11.70
CA SER A 166 -9.90 7.93 -12.48
C SER A 166 -9.67 6.42 -12.45
N ALA A 167 -10.46 5.69 -11.66
CA ALA A 167 -10.43 4.23 -11.59
C ALA A 167 -11.81 3.70 -11.97
N ALA A 168 -11.87 2.68 -12.84
CA ALA A 168 -13.15 2.12 -13.29
C ALA A 168 -13.90 1.41 -12.16
N THR A 169 -13.15 0.81 -11.24
CA THR A 169 -13.65 0.22 -10.00
C THR A 169 -12.64 0.48 -8.90
N GLY A 170 -13.10 0.57 -7.65
CA GLY A 170 -12.18 0.92 -6.58
C GLY A 170 -12.83 0.96 -5.22
N ASP A 171 -11.99 0.84 -4.22
CA ASP A 171 -12.35 1.17 -2.86
C ASP A 171 -12.23 2.68 -2.64
N GLU A 172 -13.33 3.37 -2.33
CA GLU A 172 -13.34 4.83 -2.21
C GLU A 172 -12.33 5.37 -1.18
N THR A 173 -12.13 4.64 -0.08
CA THR A 173 -11.19 5.04 0.97
C THR A 173 -9.74 4.94 0.47
N TYR A 174 -9.39 3.85 -0.19
CA TYR A 174 -8.06 3.64 -0.75
C TYR A 174 -7.81 4.55 -1.95
N MET A 175 -8.82 4.80 -2.78
CA MET A 175 -8.76 5.77 -3.87
C MET A 175 -8.48 7.18 -3.35
N ALA A 176 -9.25 7.65 -2.37
CA ALA A 176 -9.01 8.96 -1.75
C ALA A 176 -7.62 9.05 -1.10
N PHE A 177 -7.14 7.96 -0.50
CA PHE A 177 -5.78 7.88 0.03
C PHE A 177 -4.72 8.02 -1.07
N CYS A 178 -4.87 7.27 -2.17
CA CYS A 178 -3.94 7.31 -3.30
C CYS A 178 -3.96 8.67 -4.01
N THR A 179 -5.11 9.34 -4.13
CA THR A 179 -5.20 10.70 -4.69
C THR A 179 -4.35 11.68 -3.88
N ARG A 180 -4.46 11.63 -2.55
CA ARG A 180 -3.61 12.44 -1.66
C ARG A 180 -2.14 12.08 -1.79
N TYR A 181 -1.84 10.80 -1.94
CA TYR A 181 -0.48 10.31 -2.10
C TYR A 181 0.17 10.80 -3.40
N ALA A 182 -0.56 10.78 -4.52
CA ALA A 182 -0.08 11.31 -5.82
C ALA A 182 0.20 12.80 -5.70
N TRP A 183 -0.73 13.55 -5.12
CA TRP A 183 -0.54 14.97 -4.86
C TRP A 183 0.70 15.22 -4.00
N PHE A 184 0.90 14.43 -2.95
CA PHE A 184 2.00 14.61 -2.01
C PHE A 184 3.37 14.31 -2.63
N LEU A 185 3.45 13.27 -3.48
CA LEU A 185 4.66 12.96 -4.24
C LEU A 185 5.01 14.11 -5.20
N ASN A 186 4.04 14.61 -5.97
CA ASN A 186 4.24 15.77 -6.83
C ASN A 186 4.70 17.00 -6.03
N HIS A 187 4.11 17.22 -4.85
CA HIS A 187 4.49 18.34 -4.00
C HIS A 187 5.94 18.24 -3.51
N ILE A 188 6.39 17.05 -3.11
CA ILE A 188 7.77 16.81 -2.67
C ILE A 188 8.74 17.05 -3.83
N GLU A 189 8.42 16.51 -5.01
CA GLU A 189 9.22 16.66 -6.22
C GLU A 189 9.36 18.13 -6.61
N GLU A 190 8.25 18.84 -6.78
CA GLU A 190 8.26 20.26 -7.16
C GLU A 190 9.01 21.14 -6.15
N ARG A 191 8.74 20.93 -4.86
CA ARG A 191 9.24 21.83 -3.80
C ARG A 191 10.67 21.55 -3.37
N PHE A 192 11.06 20.27 -3.33
CA PHE A 192 12.35 19.86 -2.75
C PHE A 192 13.29 19.21 -3.75
N GLN A 193 12.82 18.91 -4.98
CA GLN A 193 13.58 18.23 -6.02
C GLN A 193 14.10 16.86 -5.52
N LEU A 194 13.24 16.12 -4.83
CA LEU A 194 13.51 14.80 -4.27
C LEU A 194 12.47 13.79 -4.77
N HIS A 195 12.91 12.56 -5.00
CA HIS A 195 12.09 11.46 -5.52
C HIS A 195 12.09 10.27 -4.55
N PRO A 196 11.49 10.40 -3.35
CA PRO A 196 11.42 9.30 -2.40
C PRO A 196 10.58 8.15 -2.96
N SER A 197 10.99 6.92 -2.67
CA SER A 197 10.16 5.74 -2.91
C SER A 197 8.87 5.77 -2.07
N LEU A 198 7.86 4.97 -2.45
CA LEU A 198 6.62 4.89 -1.66
C LEU A 198 6.88 4.40 -0.23
N ARG A 199 7.93 3.59 0.00
CA ARG A 199 8.31 3.16 1.34
C ARG A 199 8.90 4.31 2.17
N GLN A 200 9.71 5.16 1.56
CA GLN A 200 10.27 6.34 2.23
C GLN A 200 9.19 7.38 2.53
N VAL A 201 8.20 7.53 1.64
CA VAL A 201 7.02 8.37 1.95
C VAL A 201 6.18 7.77 3.08
N ASP A 202 6.03 6.45 3.17
CA ASP A 202 5.41 5.79 4.33
C ASP A 202 6.16 6.11 5.64
N GLN A 203 7.50 6.03 5.64
CA GLN A 203 8.33 6.42 6.79
C GLN A 203 8.12 7.90 7.17
N LEU A 204 8.05 8.81 6.19
CA LEU A 204 7.76 10.22 6.41
C LEU A 204 6.38 10.40 7.08
N LEU A 205 5.36 9.71 6.59
CA LEU A 205 4.01 9.76 7.17
C LEU A 205 3.97 9.21 8.60
N LEU A 206 4.72 8.14 8.90
CA LEU A 206 4.86 7.62 10.27
C LEU A 206 5.53 8.64 11.19
N ALA A 207 6.61 9.29 10.74
CA ALA A 207 7.28 10.34 11.50
C ALA A 207 6.33 11.52 11.78
N ILE A 208 5.51 11.93 10.80
CA ILE A 208 4.47 12.95 10.98
C ILE A 208 3.38 12.50 11.96
N ALA A 209 2.95 11.24 11.89
CA ALA A 209 1.94 10.70 12.80
C ALA A 209 2.41 10.71 14.26
N GLY A 210 3.71 10.52 14.50
CA GLY A 210 4.34 10.56 15.82
C GLY A 210 4.55 11.96 16.39
N ARG A 211 4.39 13.03 15.59
CA ARG A 211 4.44 14.41 16.12
C ARG A 211 3.22 14.63 17.03
N LYS A 212 3.49 14.95 18.30
CA LYS A 212 2.44 15.42 19.22
C LYS A 212 1.80 16.69 18.62
N PRO A 213 0.47 16.86 18.78
CA PRO A 213 -0.23 18.05 18.29
C PRO A 213 0.36 19.34 18.88
#